data_AF-A0A5P1EYG5-F1
#
_entry.id   AF-A0A5P1EYG5-F1
#
_cell.length_a   1.000
_cell.length_b   1.000
_cell.length_c   1.000
_cell.angle_alpha   90.00
_cell.angle_beta   90.00
_cell.angle_gamma   90.00
#
_symmetry.space_group_name_H-M   'P 1'
#
loop_
_entity.id
_entity.type
_entity.pdbx_description
1 polymer ?
#
loop_
_entity_poly.entity_id
_entity_poly.type
_entity_poly.pdbx_seq_one_letter_code
_entity_poly.pdbx_strand_id
1 'polypeptide(L)'
;MHGGHLCDPDKRNWSLGSDSCVGSLVEPVGKWIEKVMPGCVMFDKPVMMQRCLYSMTPDGDFVLDFVGREFGRDVVVAGGFSGHGFKMGPIVGKILVEMAIKGDVAAAGAAVGVEMKWFTISRFENDRKGNAKEHEDQVSLHDQS
;
A
#
# COMPACT_ATOMS: atom_id res chain seq x y z
N MET A 1 -2.07 6.98 -8.91
CA MET A 1 -3.52 6.74 -8.98
C MET A 1 -3.80 5.37 -8.38
N HIS A 2 -4.26 5.32 -7.13
CA HIS A 2 -4.70 4.06 -6.51
C HIS A 2 -6.17 3.90 -6.87
N GLY A 3 -6.45 3.03 -7.83
CA GLY A 3 -7.82 2.68 -8.20
C GLY A 3 -8.44 1.69 -7.21
N GLY A 4 -9.77 1.68 -7.11
CA GLY A 4 -10.53 0.74 -6.28
C GLY A 4 -11.51 1.45 -5.36
N HIS A 5 -12.57 0.75 -4.96
CA HIS A 5 -13.54 1.27 -4.00
C HIS A 5 -13.16 0.88 -2.57
N LEU A 6 -13.64 1.64 -1.59
CA LEU A 6 -13.55 1.25 -0.19
C LEU A 6 -14.26 -0.10 0.00
N CYS A 7 -13.62 -1.04 0.71
CA CYS A 7 -14.22 -2.34 0.99
C CYS A 7 -13.93 -2.76 2.44
N ASP A 8 -14.88 -3.48 3.05
CA ASP A 8 -14.68 -4.19 4.30
C ASP A 8 -13.67 -5.34 4.06
N PRO A 9 -12.49 -5.34 4.69
CA PRO A 9 -11.47 -6.36 4.45
C PRO A 9 -11.93 -7.77 4.84
N ASP A 10 -12.82 -7.90 5.83
CA ASP A 10 -13.26 -9.19 6.38
C ASP A 10 -14.45 -9.79 5.59
N LYS A 11 -15.17 -8.96 4.84
CA LYS A 11 -16.36 -9.36 4.07
C LYS A 11 -16.20 -9.24 2.57
N ARG A 12 -14.96 -9.04 2.10
CA ARG A 12 -14.70 -8.82 0.67
C ARG A 12 -14.96 -10.06 -0.16
N ASN A 13 -15.56 -9.86 -1.33
CA ASN A 13 -15.78 -10.92 -2.30
C ASN A 13 -14.47 -11.26 -3.05
N TRP A 14 -13.98 -12.49 -2.90
CA TRP A 14 -12.81 -12.99 -3.63
C TRP A 14 -13.15 -13.50 -5.03
N SER A 15 -14.43 -13.79 -5.30
CA SER A 15 -14.88 -14.35 -6.57
C SER A 15 -15.10 -13.26 -7.61
N LEU A 16 -14.50 -13.40 -8.79
CA LEU A 16 -14.74 -12.54 -9.96
C LEU A 16 -16.15 -12.73 -10.55
N GLY A 17 -17.11 -13.23 -9.77
CA GLY A 17 -18.51 -13.39 -10.18
C GLY A 17 -19.06 -12.08 -10.75
N SER A 18 -20.24 -12.15 -11.37
CA SER A 18 -20.88 -11.16 -12.26
C SER A 18 -21.08 -9.72 -11.73
N ASP A 19 -20.27 -9.26 -10.79
CA ASP A 19 -20.04 -7.86 -10.48
C ASP A 19 -19.70 -7.13 -11.79
N SER A 20 -20.66 -6.32 -12.21
CA SER A 20 -20.58 -5.47 -13.41
C SER A 20 -19.35 -4.56 -13.43
N CYS A 21 -18.76 -4.28 -12.26
CA CYS A 21 -17.58 -3.42 -12.14
C CYS A 21 -16.29 -4.06 -12.68
N VAL A 22 -16.12 -5.37 -12.62
CA VAL A 22 -14.88 -6.03 -13.09
C VAL A 22 -14.90 -6.24 -14.60
N GLY A 23 -16.05 -6.65 -15.14
CA GLY A 23 -16.26 -6.72 -16.59
C GLY A 23 -16.05 -5.37 -17.28
N SER A 24 -16.40 -4.28 -16.58
CA SER A 24 -16.22 -2.90 -17.04
C SER A 24 -14.76 -2.48 -17.25
N LEU A 25 -13.78 -3.12 -16.60
CA LEU A 25 -12.36 -2.73 -16.74
C LEU A 25 -11.65 -3.35 -17.95
N VAL A 26 -12.17 -4.44 -18.50
CA VAL A 26 -11.51 -5.16 -19.60
C VAL A 26 -11.44 -4.31 -20.86
N GLU A 27 -12.55 -3.67 -21.24
CA GLU A 27 -12.62 -2.87 -22.47
C GLU A 27 -11.74 -1.59 -22.40
N PRO A 28 -11.76 -0.78 -21.33
CA PRO A 28 -10.86 0.38 -21.20
C PRO A 28 -9.38 -0.01 -21.20
N VAL A 29 -9.01 -1.09 -20.50
CA VAL A 29 -7.62 -1.58 -20.48
C VAL A 29 -7.20 -2.08 -21.85
N GLY A 30 -8.06 -2.82 -22.56
CA GLY A 30 -7.79 -3.27 -23.92
C GLY A 30 -7.55 -2.12 -24.89
N LYS A 31 -8.42 -1.10 -24.88
CA LYS A 31 -8.26 0.13 -25.68
C LYS A 31 -6.96 0.87 -25.34
N TRP A 32 -6.59 0.91 -24.07
CA TRP A 32 -5.32 1.52 -23.65
C TRP A 32 -4.11 0.72 -24.16
N ILE A 33 -4.15 -0.62 -24.09
CA ILE A 33 -3.09 -1.48 -24.63
C ILE A 33 -2.94 -1.29 -26.14
N GLU A 34 -4.04 -1.29 -26.89
CA GLU A 34 -4.01 -1.07 -28.34
C GLU A 34 -3.37 0.28 -28.70
N LYS A 35 -3.68 1.33 -27.93
CA LYS A 35 -3.11 2.66 -28.12
C LYS A 35 -1.61 2.72 -27.79
N VAL A 36 -1.16 2.02 -26.75
CA VAL A 36 0.22 2.13 -26.24
C VAL A 36 1.17 1.11 -26.86
N MET A 37 0.68 -0.08 -27.22
CA MET A 37 1.45 -1.21 -27.76
C MET A 37 0.75 -1.87 -28.95
N PRO A 38 0.54 -1.14 -30.07
CA PRO A 38 -0.23 -1.62 -31.21
C PRO A 38 0.41 -2.86 -31.84
N GLY A 39 -0.37 -3.92 -32.01
CA GLY A 39 0.06 -5.17 -32.66
C GLY A 39 0.99 -6.06 -31.84
N CYS A 40 1.34 -5.69 -30.60
CA CYS A 40 2.23 -6.47 -29.75
C CYS A 40 1.50 -7.53 -28.90
N VAL A 41 0.20 -7.31 -28.60
CA VAL A 41 -0.56 -8.12 -27.65
C VAL A 41 -2.00 -8.29 -28.14
N MET A 42 -2.53 -9.52 -28.04
CA MET A 42 -3.97 -9.78 -28.15
C MET A 42 -4.66 -9.27 -26.87
N PHE A 43 -5.56 -8.31 -27.00
CA PHE A 43 -6.19 -7.62 -25.86
C PHE A 43 -7.70 -7.89 -25.73
N ASP A 44 -8.21 -8.92 -26.42
CA ASP A 44 -9.62 -9.29 -26.42
C ASP A 44 -10.12 -9.75 -25.04
N LYS A 45 -9.25 -10.41 -24.26
CA LYS A 45 -9.55 -10.83 -22.89
C LYS A 45 -8.29 -11.07 -22.06
N PRO A 46 -8.34 -10.85 -20.73
CA PRO A 46 -7.25 -11.24 -19.84
C PRO A 46 -7.15 -12.76 -19.70
N VAL A 47 -5.92 -13.27 -19.58
CA VAL A 47 -5.66 -14.69 -19.25
C VAL A 47 -6.13 -15.02 -17.83
N MET A 48 -5.97 -14.06 -16.93
CA MET A 48 -6.37 -14.15 -15.53
C MET A 48 -6.73 -12.76 -15.02
N MET A 49 -7.71 -12.69 -14.13
CA MET A 49 -8.00 -11.51 -13.33
C MET A 49 -7.87 -11.88 -11.85
N GLN A 50 -7.45 -10.94 -11.01
CA GLN A 50 -7.39 -11.16 -9.57
C GLN A 50 -7.63 -9.83 -8.85
N ARG A 51 -8.46 -9.85 -7.80
CA ARG A 51 -8.66 -8.68 -6.94
C ARG A 51 -7.56 -8.58 -5.89
N CYS A 52 -6.95 -7.41 -5.78
CA CYS A 52 -5.99 -7.09 -4.72
C CYS A 52 -6.68 -6.32 -3.58
N LEU A 53 -6.01 -6.17 -2.43
CA LEU A 53 -6.40 -5.26 -1.35
C LEU A 53 -5.23 -4.36 -1.03
N TYR A 54 -5.50 -3.08 -0.77
CA TYR A 54 -4.55 -2.18 -0.14
C TYR A 54 -5.12 -1.64 1.16
N SER A 55 -4.28 -1.63 2.19
CA SER A 55 -4.49 -0.83 3.39
C SER A 55 -3.78 0.51 3.18
N MET A 56 -4.54 1.59 3.24
CA MET A 56 -4.05 2.95 3.00
C MET A 56 -3.89 3.70 4.31
N THR A 57 -2.73 4.29 4.52
CA THR A 57 -2.50 5.30 5.57
C THR A 57 -2.90 6.69 5.08
N PRO A 58 -3.23 7.64 5.98
CA PRO A 58 -3.60 9.00 5.59
C PRO A 58 -2.54 9.74 4.76
N ASP A 59 -1.25 9.49 5.03
CA ASP A 59 -0.12 10.10 4.31
C ASP A 59 0.43 9.25 3.15
N GLY A 60 -0.12 8.04 2.94
CA GLY A 60 0.35 7.12 1.91
C GLY A 60 1.71 6.45 2.20
N ASP A 61 2.30 6.67 3.39
CA ASP A 61 3.54 6.01 3.83
C ASP A 61 3.24 4.79 4.71
N PHE A 62 4.10 3.78 4.68
CA PHE A 62 3.93 2.57 5.49
C PHE A 62 4.15 2.83 7.00
N VAL A 63 3.70 1.89 7.83
CA VAL A 63 3.94 1.87 9.28
C VAL A 63 4.91 0.74 9.60
N LEU A 64 6.03 1.07 10.24
CA LEU A 64 7.01 0.13 10.82
C LEU A 64 7.17 0.50 12.29
N ASP A 65 6.65 -0.33 13.19
CA ASP A 65 6.69 -0.03 14.62
C ASP A 65 6.59 -1.31 15.47
N PHE A 66 6.76 -1.16 16.78
CA PHE A 66 6.30 -2.15 17.74
C PHE A 66 4.81 -1.96 18.02
N VAL A 67 4.06 -3.05 18.17
CA VAL A 67 2.63 -2.99 18.51
C VAL A 67 2.39 -2.27 19.86
N GLY A 68 3.37 -2.36 20.77
CA GLY A 68 3.30 -1.73 22.08
C GLY A 68 2.26 -2.38 23.00
N ARG A 69 1.81 -1.62 24.01
CA ARG A 69 0.81 -2.04 25.01
C ARG A 69 1.22 -3.33 25.71
N GLU A 70 0.33 -4.33 25.73
CA GLU A 70 0.54 -5.64 26.35
C GLU A 70 1.67 -6.45 25.70
N PHE A 71 2.03 -6.14 24.44
CA PHE A 71 3.09 -6.81 23.71
C PHE A 71 4.45 -6.13 23.85
N GLY A 72 4.53 -4.97 24.51
CA GLY A 72 5.78 -4.24 24.69
C GLY A 72 6.57 -4.09 23.37
N ARG A 73 7.75 -4.70 23.32
CA ARG A 73 8.63 -4.75 22.13
C ARG A 73 8.78 -6.16 21.54
N ASP A 74 7.87 -7.07 21.88
CA ASP A 74 7.94 -8.47 21.45
C ASP A 74 7.34 -8.70 20.06
N VAL A 75 6.54 -7.74 19.56
CA VAL A 75 5.89 -7.82 18.25
C VAL A 75 6.21 -6.58 17.43
N VAL A 76 6.90 -6.79 16.31
CA VAL A 76 7.12 -5.78 15.27
C VAL A 76 6.04 -5.92 14.21
N VAL A 77 5.46 -4.81 13.78
CA VAL A 77 4.46 -4.75 12.72
C VAL A 77 4.97 -3.95 11.53
N ALA A 78 4.63 -4.43 10.33
CA ALA A 78 4.79 -3.71 9.08
C ALA A 78 3.47 -3.74 8.31
N GLY A 79 2.91 -2.56 8.03
CA GLY A 79 1.59 -2.47 7.43
C GLY A 79 1.31 -1.12 6.79
N GLY A 80 0.09 -0.96 6.27
CA GLY A 80 -0.32 0.32 5.65
C GLY A 80 0.53 0.69 4.44
N PHE A 81 0.97 -0.30 3.65
CA PHE A 81 1.91 -0.10 2.56
C PHE A 81 1.42 0.79 1.42
N SER A 82 0.13 1.13 1.40
CA SER A 82 -0.44 2.14 0.52
C SER A 82 -0.05 1.92 -0.96
N GLY A 83 -0.09 0.67 -1.44
CA GLY A 83 0.23 0.30 -2.82
C GLY A 83 1.73 0.27 -3.19
N HIS A 84 2.64 0.55 -2.25
CA HIS A 84 4.10 0.61 -2.51
C HIS A 84 4.88 -0.56 -1.91
N GLY A 85 4.24 -1.47 -1.17
CA GLY A 85 4.91 -2.51 -0.40
C GLY A 85 5.79 -3.42 -1.23
N PHE A 86 5.38 -3.76 -2.46
CA PHE A 86 6.14 -4.67 -3.32
C PHE A 86 7.55 -4.14 -3.64
N LYS A 87 7.67 -2.87 -4.07
CA LYS A 87 8.99 -2.28 -4.39
C LYS A 87 9.87 -2.07 -3.15
N MET A 88 9.27 -1.90 -1.99
CA MET A 88 9.98 -1.61 -0.73
C MET A 88 10.28 -2.87 0.09
N GLY A 89 9.77 -4.03 -0.30
CA GLY A 89 9.89 -5.29 0.44
C GLY A 89 11.31 -5.60 0.95
N PRO A 90 12.36 -5.51 0.11
CA PRO A 90 13.73 -5.81 0.54
C PRO A 90 14.24 -4.91 1.68
N ILE A 91 14.05 -3.58 1.58
CA ILE A 91 14.53 -2.64 2.60
C ILE A 91 13.68 -2.71 3.87
N VAL A 92 12.36 -2.86 3.73
CA VAL A 92 11.45 -3.03 4.86
C VAL A 92 11.80 -4.30 5.63
N GLY A 93 12.03 -5.42 4.95
CA GLY A 93 12.44 -6.67 5.60
C GLY A 93 13.72 -6.51 6.42
N LYS A 94 14.72 -5.79 5.88
CA LYS A 94 15.97 -5.50 6.61
C LYS A 94 15.72 -4.66 7.88
N ILE A 95 14.88 -3.64 7.79
CA ILE A 95 14.49 -2.81 8.95
C ILE A 95 13.84 -3.68 10.03
N LEU A 96 12.87 -4.53 9.66
CA LEU A 96 12.14 -5.37 10.61
C LEU A 96 13.05 -6.35 11.34
N VAL A 97 14.05 -6.92 10.66
CA VAL A 97 15.07 -7.77 11.28
C VAL A 97 15.89 -6.99 12.31
N GLU A 98 16.37 -5.80 11.96
CA GLU A 98 17.14 -4.97 12.89
C GLU A 98 16.29 -4.53 14.09
N MET A 99 15.00 -4.24 13.88
CA MET A 99 14.06 -3.94 14.97
C MET A 99 13.88 -5.13 15.91
N ALA A 100 13.68 -6.34 15.37
CA ALA A 100 13.49 -7.55 16.17
C ALA A 100 14.75 -7.91 16.98
N ILE A 101 15.95 -7.71 16.41
CA ILE A 101 17.22 -8.02 17.08
C ILE A 101 17.56 -6.98 18.15
N LYS A 102 17.40 -5.69 17.84
CA LYS A 102 17.80 -4.60 18.76
C LYS A 102 16.74 -4.26 19.80
N GLY A 103 15.48 -4.60 19.51
CA GLY A 103 14.36 -4.20 20.34
C GLY A 103 14.23 -2.67 20.42
N ASP A 104 14.65 -1.92 19.40
CA ASP A 104 14.59 -0.45 19.41
C ASP A 104 14.50 0.13 17.99
N VAL A 105 13.53 1.04 17.78
CA VAL A 105 13.24 1.63 16.47
C VAL A 105 14.41 2.50 15.99
N ALA A 106 14.94 3.37 16.85
CA ALA A 106 15.97 4.32 16.45
C ALA A 106 17.29 3.61 16.14
N ALA A 107 17.65 2.62 16.97
CA ALA A 107 18.84 1.80 16.75
C ALA A 107 18.74 0.97 15.45
N ALA A 108 17.55 0.47 15.12
CA ALA A 108 17.31 -0.25 13.86
C ALA A 108 17.43 0.66 12.64
N GLY A 109 16.82 1.85 12.71
CA GLY A 109 16.94 2.88 11.67
C GLY A 109 18.38 3.27 11.41
N ALA A 110 19.16 3.53 12.48
CA ALA A 110 20.57 3.86 12.37
C ALA A 110 21.39 2.74 11.70
N ALA A 111 21.10 1.47 11.99
CA ALA A 111 21.81 0.34 11.40
C ALA A 111 21.57 0.18 9.88
N VAL A 112 20.45 0.67 9.36
CA VAL A 112 20.13 0.65 7.93
C VAL A 112 20.25 2.00 7.23
N GLY A 113 20.57 3.07 7.97
CA GLY A 113 20.64 4.44 7.44
C GLY A 113 19.27 5.04 7.08
N VAL A 114 18.22 4.68 7.82
CA VAL A 114 16.84 5.16 7.60
C VAL A 114 16.36 5.95 8.81
N GLU A 115 15.79 7.13 8.54
CA GLU A 115 15.17 7.96 9.56
C GLU A 115 13.77 7.44 9.90
N MET A 116 13.63 6.75 11.03
CA MET A 116 12.41 6.00 11.35
C MET A 116 11.21 6.87 11.75
N LYS A 117 11.42 8.14 12.13
CA LYS A 117 10.34 9.04 12.58
C LYS A 117 9.21 9.18 11.54
N TRP A 118 9.53 8.98 10.26
CA TRP A 118 8.58 9.05 9.15
C TRP A 118 7.68 7.82 9.05
N PHE A 119 8.04 6.72 9.70
CA PHE A 119 7.40 5.42 9.54
C PHE A 119 6.82 4.84 10.83
N THR A 120 7.11 5.42 12.00
CA THR A 120 6.45 5.02 13.26
C THR A 120 4.98 5.42 13.26
N ILE A 121 4.16 4.72 14.06
CA ILE A 121 2.73 5.06 14.20
C ILE A 121 2.53 6.37 14.96
N SER A 122 3.48 6.71 15.82
CA SER A 122 3.48 7.95 16.61
C SER A 122 3.47 9.23 15.78
N ARG A 123 3.83 9.16 14.49
CA ARG A 123 3.74 10.31 13.58
C ARG A 123 2.32 10.88 13.46
N PHE A 124 1.30 10.06 13.73
CA PHE A 124 -0.11 10.47 13.68
C PHE A 124 -0.63 11.09 15.00
N GLU A 125 0.16 11.12 16.07
CA GLU A 125 -0.29 11.60 17.38
C GLU A 125 -0.59 13.11 17.38
N ASN A 126 0.25 13.89 16.70
CA ASN A 126 0.10 15.35 16.62
C ASN A 126 -0.65 15.81 15.37
N ASP A 127 -0.59 15.05 14.28
CA ASP A 127 -1.32 15.31 13.06
C ASP A 127 -1.88 14.01 12.48
N ARG A 128 -3.21 13.87 12.45
CA ARG A 128 -3.88 12.68 11.92
C ARG A 128 -3.66 12.49 10.41
N LYS A 129 -3.25 13.54 9.68
CA LYS A 129 -2.87 13.44 8.27
C LYS A 129 -1.48 12.80 8.09
N GLY A 130 -0.63 12.81 9.11
CA GLY A 130 0.72 12.23 9.08
C GLY A 130 1.73 13.14 8.40
N ASN A 131 2.63 12.55 7.61
CA ASN A 131 3.71 13.29 6.96
C ASN A 131 3.17 14.28 5.92
N ALA A 132 3.58 15.55 6.02
CA ALA A 132 3.25 16.55 5.00
C ALA A 132 3.83 16.16 3.64
N LYS A 133 3.02 16.24 2.59
CA LYS A 133 3.45 16.04 1.20
C LYS A 133 3.34 17.38 0.46
N GLU A 134 4.44 17.85 -0.11
CA GLU A 134 4.48 19.13 -0.85
C GLU A 134 3.70 19.10 -2.19
N HIS A 135 3.09 17.95 -2.55
CA HIS A 135 2.35 17.75 -3.80
C HIS A 135 1.08 16.92 -3.60
N GLU A 136 0.13 17.40 -2.79
CA GLU A 136 -1.19 16.76 -2.60
C GLU A 136 -1.94 16.53 -3.93
N ASP A 137 -1.70 17.37 -4.95
CA ASP A 137 -2.34 17.29 -6.27
C ASP A 137 -2.04 16.01 -7.06
N GLN A 138 -1.00 15.25 -6.68
CA GLN A 138 -0.69 13.96 -7.34
C GLN A 138 -1.39 12.76 -6.67
N VAL A 139 -2.10 12.98 -5.56
CA VAL A 139 -2.73 11.95 -4.71
C VAL A 139 -4.23 12.21 -4.50
N SER A 140 -4.81 13.25 -5.10
CA SER A 140 -6.25 13.52 -5.01
C SER A 140 -7.06 12.44 -5.72
N LEU A 141 -7.80 11.67 -4.92
CA LEU A 141 -8.88 10.82 -5.40
C LEU A 141 -9.96 11.74 -5.99
N HIS A 142 -10.12 11.71 -7.30
CA HIS A 142 -11.32 12.25 -7.91
C HIS A 142 -12.49 11.35 -7.50
N ASP A 143 -13.21 11.79 -6.47
CA ASP A 143 -14.55 11.32 -6.16
C ASP A 143 -15.45 11.72 -7.35
N GLN A 144 -15.73 10.76 -8.23
CA GLN A 144 -16.72 10.95 -9.29
C GLN A 144 -18.02 10.27 -8.86
N SER A 145 -18.97 11.15 -8.57
CA SER A 145 -20.43 10.97 -8.48
C SER A 145 -21.02 9.96 -9.46
#